data_AF-A0A4X2LYQ4-F1
#
_entry.id   AF-A0A4X2LYQ4-F1
#
_cell.length_a   1.000
_cell.length_b   1.000
_cell.length_c   1.000
_cell.angle_alpha   90.00
_cell.angle_beta   90.00
_cell.angle_gamma   90.00
#
_symmetry.space_group_name_H-M   'P 1'
#
loop_
_entity.id
_entity.type
_entity.pdbx_description
1 polymer ?
#
loop_
_entity_poly.entity_id
_entity_poly.type
_entity_poly.pdbx_seq_one_letter_code
_entity_poly.pdbx_strand_id
1 'polypeptide(L)'
;MTVRSDNANKLIFGSGTSLTVQPNITDPQPALYQLTSPKSSDTSVCLLTDFDSSNKYANSNDSTVLEMMTMESKSYGAVIWGSKSSFNCTNAFQQNIVNLTQPSGSTCKVKDVKQSFETDKDLNLMNMFLIFLRVIFLKTAGFNLLMTLRLWSN
;
A
#
# COMPACT_ATOMS: atom_id res chain seq x y z
N MET A 1 16.38 20.57 18.23
CA MET A 1 16.44 19.71 19.45
C MET A 1 17.44 20.32 20.42
N THR A 2 16.97 20.74 21.61
CA THR A 2 17.81 21.29 22.67
C THR A 2 17.66 20.39 23.90
N VAL A 3 18.79 19.89 24.39
CA VAL A 3 18.87 19.12 25.64
C VAL A 3 19.73 19.93 26.59
N ARG A 4 19.21 20.21 27.78
CA ARG A 4 19.96 20.91 28.83
C ARG A 4 20.15 19.96 30.01
N SER A 5 21.38 19.88 30.52
CA SER A 5 21.66 19.19 31.77
C SER A 5 21.48 20.17 32.91
N ASP A 6 20.68 19.78 33.90
CA ASP A 6 20.60 20.49 35.17
C ASP A 6 21.75 20.03 36.10
N ASN A 7 22.05 20.82 37.14
CA ASN A 7 23.12 20.59 38.12
C ASN A 7 22.98 19.26 38.90
N ALA A 8 21.87 18.55 38.74
CA ALA A 8 21.56 17.25 39.35
C ALA A 8 21.64 16.05 38.38
N ASN A 9 22.40 16.15 37.28
CA ASN A 9 22.54 15.10 36.24
C ASN A 9 21.21 14.71 35.54
N LYS A 10 20.22 15.60 35.56
CA LYS A 10 18.92 15.37 34.92
C LYS A 10 18.89 15.99 33.53
N LEU A 11 18.50 15.20 32.52
CA LEU A 11 18.27 15.67 31.17
C LEU A 11 16.89 16.32 31.05
N ILE A 12 16.85 17.56 30.58
CA ILE A 12 15.62 18.29 30.26
C ILE A 12 15.53 18.43 28.74
N PHE A 13 14.46 17.89 28.17
CA PHE A 13 14.15 17.98 26.74
C PHE A 13 13.29 19.22 26.46
N GLY A 14 13.66 19.99 25.41
CA GLY A 14 12.83 21.07 24.90
C GLY A 14 11.60 20.59 24.12
N SER A 15 10.83 21.53 23.56
CA SER A 15 9.57 21.27 22.82
C SER A 15 9.70 20.43 21.55
N GLY A 16 10.91 20.05 21.15
CA GLY A 16 11.17 19.34 19.90
C GLY A 16 11.07 20.25 18.67
N THR A 17 11.36 19.67 17.50
CA THR A 17 11.25 20.33 16.20
C THR A 17 10.55 19.34 15.27
N SER A 18 9.42 19.72 14.70
CA SER A 18 8.80 18.96 13.62
C SER A 18 9.42 19.39 12.29
N LEU A 19 9.98 18.44 11.56
CA LEU A 19 10.52 18.65 10.21
C LEU A 19 9.65 17.87 9.23
N THR A 20 9.00 18.60 8.33
CA THR A 20 8.23 18.01 7.22
C THR A 20 9.00 18.21 5.93
N VAL A 21 9.38 17.12 5.27
CA VAL A 21 10.06 17.15 3.97
C VAL A 21 9.03 16.84 2.89
N GLN A 22 8.87 17.76 1.94
CA GLN A 22 7.97 17.58 0.80
C GLN A 22 8.72 16.90 -0.35
N PRO A 23 8.37 15.66 -0.75
CA PRO A 23 8.88 15.07 -1.97
C PRO A 23 8.50 15.89 -3.21
N ASN A 24 9.41 15.91 -4.19
CA ASN A 24 9.17 16.48 -5.50
C ASN A 24 8.49 15.43 -6.40
N ILE A 25 7.24 15.67 -6.77
CA ILE A 25 6.46 14.79 -7.68
C ILE A 25 6.49 15.42 -9.07
N THR A 26 7.07 14.70 -10.04
CA THR A 26 7.34 15.22 -11.39
C THR A 26 6.17 15.09 -12.37
N ASP A 27 5.23 14.16 -12.12
CA ASP A 27 4.03 13.96 -12.95
C ASP A 27 2.82 13.57 -12.07
N PRO A 28 2.16 14.54 -11.40
CA PRO A 28 0.99 14.27 -10.58
C PRO A 28 -0.24 13.97 -11.46
N GLN A 29 -0.88 12.82 -11.22
CA GLN A 29 -2.11 12.40 -11.89
C GLN A 29 -3.25 12.21 -10.87
N PRO A 30 -3.77 13.30 -10.30
CA PRO A 30 -4.70 13.21 -9.18
C PRO A 30 -5.95 12.38 -9.52
N ALA A 31 -6.34 11.51 -8.59
CA ALA A 31 -7.49 10.62 -8.77
C ALA A 31 -8.30 10.49 -7.47
N LEU A 32 -9.63 10.50 -7.60
CA LEU A 32 -10.58 10.35 -6.49
C LEU A 32 -11.33 9.03 -6.59
N TYR A 33 -11.18 8.20 -5.58
CA TYR A 33 -11.83 6.88 -5.48
C TYR A 33 -12.81 6.85 -4.31
N GLN A 34 -14.03 6.38 -4.59
CA GLN A 34 -14.99 6.02 -3.56
C GLN A 34 -14.88 4.53 -3.25
N LEU A 35 -14.44 4.21 -2.04
CA LEU A 35 -14.30 2.84 -1.55
C LEU A 35 -15.53 2.45 -0.72
N THR A 36 -15.93 1.19 -0.84
CA THR A 36 -17.00 0.58 -0.06
C THR A 36 -16.45 -0.59 0.75
N SER A 37 -16.93 -0.74 1.98
CA SER A 37 -16.55 -1.90 2.80
C SER A 37 -17.42 -3.11 2.41
N PRO A 38 -16.82 -4.28 2.15
CA PRO A 38 -17.60 -5.49 1.88
C PRO A 38 -18.38 -6.01 3.09
N LYS A 39 -18.04 -5.55 4.31
CA LYS A 39 -18.65 -5.99 5.57
C LYS A 39 -19.58 -4.95 6.19
N SER A 40 -19.59 -3.71 5.68
CA SER A 40 -20.39 -2.62 6.23
C SER A 40 -20.88 -1.75 5.09
N SER A 41 -22.21 -1.67 4.95
CA SER A 41 -22.88 -0.86 3.93
C SER A 41 -22.94 0.62 4.26
N ASP A 42 -22.67 0.99 5.51
CA ASP A 42 -23.09 2.28 6.08
C ASP A 42 -21.95 3.30 6.10
N THR A 43 -20.72 2.85 5.92
CA THR A 43 -19.52 3.68 5.85
C THR A 43 -19.07 3.84 4.39
N SER A 44 -18.87 5.08 3.96
CA SER A 44 -18.23 5.39 2.69
C SER A 44 -16.88 6.05 2.95
N VAL A 45 -15.87 5.65 2.18
CA VAL A 45 -14.50 6.15 2.29
C VAL A 45 -14.11 6.76 0.96
N CYS A 46 -13.50 7.92 0.97
CA CYS A 46 -12.96 8.59 -0.20
C CYS A 46 -11.45 8.64 -0.09
N LEU A 47 -10.76 8.12 -1.09
CA LEU A 47 -9.32 8.15 -1.24
C LEU A 47 -8.97 9.12 -2.38
N LEU A 48 -8.26 10.18 -2.05
CA LEU A 48 -7.59 11.04 -3.02
C LEU A 48 -6.13 10.60 -3.08
N THR A 49 -5.60 10.33 -4.27
CA THR A 49 -4.22 9.88 -4.49
C THR A 49 -3.60 10.59 -5.68
N ASP A 50 -2.28 10.51 -5.81
CA ASP A 50 -1.49 10.94 -6.98
C ASP A 50 -1.57 12.45 -7.26
N PHE A 51 -1.87 13.23 -6.22
CA PHE A 51 -1.80 14.69 -6.26
C PHE A 51 -0.40 15.19 -5.91
N ASP A 52 -0.11 16.45 -6.29
CA ASP A 52 1.16 17.10 -6.01
C ASP A 52 1.28 17.56 -4.55
N SER A 53 2.44 18.13 -4.17
CA SER A 53 2.62 18.70 -2.84
C SER A 53 1.79 19.98 -2.60
N SER A 54 0.99 20.42 -3.57
CA SER A 54 0.16 21.59 -3.42
C SER A 54 -1.09 21.23 -2.61
N ASN A 55 -1.30 21.97 -1.52
CA ASN A 55 -2.41 21.78 -0.58
C ASN A 55 -3.79 22.23 -1.14
N LYS A 56 -3.97 22.17 -2.46
CA LYS A 56 -5.18 22.66 -3.15
C LYS A 56 -6.34 21.67 -3.13
N TYR A 57 -6.07 20.42 -2.74
CA TYR A 57 -7.01 19.32 -2.89
C TYR A 57 -7.54 18.77 -1.56
N ALA A 58 -6.76 18.89 -0.49
CA ALA A 58 -7.15 18.52 0.86
C ALA A 58 -7.03 19.74 1.77
N ASN A 59 -7.93 19.88 2.76
CA ASN A 59 -7.72 20.85 3.85
C ASN A 59 -6.45 20.43 4.60
N SER A 60 -5.36 21.06 4.18
CA SER A 60 -3.98 20.97 4.66
C SER A 60 -3.85 20.69 6.15
N ASN A 61 -3.56 19.43 6.50
CA ASN A 61 -2.67 18.97 7.58
C ASN A 61 -2.63 17.43 7.70
N ASP A 62 -3.58 16.71 7.10
CA ASP A 62 -3.70 15.25 7.22
C ASP A 62 -3.29 14.47 5.96
N SER A 63 -2.58 15.10 5.01
CA SER A 63 -2.06 14.38 3.85
C SER A 63 -0.88 13.50 4.25
N THR A 64 -0.86 12.28 3.72
CA THR A 64 0.20 11.30 3.95
C THR A 64 0.97 11.06 2.66
N VAL A 65 2.28 10.88 2.78
CA VAL A 65 3.12 10.48 1.65
C VAL A 65 3.13 8.96 1.60
N LEU A 66 2.73 8.41 0.46
CA LEU A 66 2.85 6.99 0.15
C LEU A 66 4.04 6.80 -0.80
N GLU A 67 4.96 5.92 -0.40
CA GLU A 67 6.09 5.50 -1.24
C GLU A 67 5.95 4.00 -1.52
N MET A 68 5.89 3.64 -2.79
CA MET A 68 5.77 2.23 -3.22
C MET A 68 7.15 1.70 -3.59
N MET A 69 7.62 0.67 -2.89
CA MET A 69 8.96 0.10 -3.06
C MET A 69 9.28 -0.43 -4.47
N THR A 70 8.26 -0.68 -5.30
CA THR A 70 8.42 -1.32 -6.61
C THR A 70 8.53 -0.36 -7.80
N MET A 71 8.27 0.94 -7.61
CA MET A 71 8.16 1.88 -8.74
C MET A 71 8.96 3.18 -8.60
N GLU A 72 9.75 3.34 -7.53
CA GLU A 72 10.37 4.64 -7.15
C GLU A 72 9.36 5.81 -7.17
N SER A 73 8.07 5.50 -7.06
CA SER A 73 6.98 6.46 -7.21
C SER A 73 6.54 6.93 -5.82
N LYS A 74 6.64 8.24 -5.62
CA LYS A 74 6.13 8.93 -4.44
C LYS A 74 4.83 9.61 -4.82
N SER A 75 3.82 9.43 -3.99
CA SER A 75 2.48 9.97 -4.22
C SER A 75 1.93 10.51 -2.90
N TYR A 76 1.19 11.62 -2.96
CA TYR A 76 0.42 12.06 -1.80
C TYR A 76 -0.95 11.40 -1.82
N GLY A 77 -1.38 10.99 -0.62
CA GLY A 77 -2.68 10.43 -0.35
C GLY A 77 -3.42 11.24 0.71
N ALA A 78 -4.74 11.30 0.60
CA ALA A 78 -5.61 11.81 1.65
C ALA A 78 -6.87 10.93 1.73
N VAL A 79 -7.30 10.63 2.95
CA VAL A 79 -8.46 9.76 3.20
C VAL A 79 -9.47 10.50 4.04
N ILE A 80 -10.72 10.51 3.60
CA ILE A 80 -11.86 11.03 4.37
C ILE A 80 -12.93 9.93 4.40
N TRP A 81 -13.55 9.73 5.54
CA TRP A 81 -14.62 8.74 5.71
C TRP A 81 -15.83 9.37 6.38
N GLY A 82 -17.01 8.83 6.10
CA GLY A 82 -18.27 9.30 6.68
C GLY A 82 -19.43 8.35 6.45
N SER A 83 -20.58 8.69 7.03
CA SER A 83 -21.81 7.94 6.85
C SER A 83 -22.35 8.10 5.42
N LYS A 84 -22.69 6.97 4.78
CA LYS A 84 -23.09 6.92 3.37
C LYS A 84 -24.28 7.82 3.02
N SER A 85 -25.20 8.07 3.96
CA SER A 85 -26.41 8.87 3.74
C SER A 85 -26.14 10.37 3.50
N SER A 86 -24.98 10.89 3.90
CA SER A 86 -24.65 12.32 3.82
C SER A 86 -23.28 12.59 3.20
N PHE A 87 -22.60 11.56 2.68
CA PHE A 87 -21.19 11.66 2.29
C PHE A 87 -21.02 11.49 0.78
N ASN A 88 -20.60 12.57 0.12
CA ASN A 88 -20.21 12.60 -1.29
C ASN A 88 -18.73 13.01 -1.37
N CYS A 89 -17.89 12.19 -2.01
CA CYS A 89 -16.46 12.43 -2.15
C CYS A 89 -16.12 13.77 -2.79
N THR A 90 -16.92 14.21 -3.77
CA THR A 90 -16.71 15.49 -4.47
C THR A 90 -16.99 16.70 -3.57
N ASN A 91 -17.84 16.52 -2.55
CA ASN A 91 -18.14 17.56 -1.56
C ASN A 91 -17.22 17.48 -0.33
N ALA A 92 -16.70 16.28 -0.03
CA ALA A 92 -15.81 16.03 1.09
C ALA A 92 -14.40 16.60 0.84
N PHE A 93 -13.96 16.61 -0.42
CA PHE A 93 -12.78 17.34 -0.85
C PHE A 93 -13.17 18.67 -1.52
N GLN A 94 -12.27 19.65 -1.55
CA GLN A 94 -12.59 21.01 -2.03
C GLN A 94 -13.10 21.02 -3.49
N GLN A 95 -13.93 22.01 -3.84
CA GLN A 95 -14.67 22.10 -5.12
C GLN A 95 -13.82 22.11 -6.41
N ASN A 96 -12.49 22.25 -6.33
CA ASN A 96 -11.62 22.15 -7.50
C ASN A 96 -11.39 20.71 -7.98
N ILE A 97 -11.91 19.70 -7.26
CA ILE A 97 -11.80 18.27 -7.61
C ILE A 97 -12.88 17.80 -8.61
N VAL A 98 -13.83 18.67 -8.98
CA VAL A 98 -14.98 18.31 -9.86
C VAL A 98 -14.56 17.66 -11.19
N ASN A 99 -13.34 17.94 -11.69
CA ASN A 99 -12.80 17.37 -12.93
C ASN A 99 -11.99 16.07 -12.75
N LEU A 100 -11.74 15.63 -11.51
CA LEU A 100 -10.95 14.42 -11.16
C LEU A 100 -11.82 13.18 -10.99
N THR A 101 -13.13 13.34 -11.24
CA THR A 101 -14.08 12.24 -11.23
C THR A 101 -13.69 11.28 -12.36
N GLN A 102 -13.17 10.11 -12.00
CA GLN A 102 -13.17 8.97 -12.93
C GLN A 102 -14.59 8.80 -13.46
N PRO A 103 -14.78 8.49 -14.76
CA PRO A 103 -16.11 8.22 -15.30
C PRO A 103 -16.74 7.15 -14.42
N SER A 104 -17.84 7.50 -13.77
CA SER A 104 -18.63 6.61 -12.94
C SER A 104 -19.01 5.38 -13.77
N GLY A 105 -18.23 4.32 -13.67
CA GLY A 105 -18.38 3.17 -14.57
C GLY A 105 -17.28 2.12 -14.47
N SER A 106 -16.03 2.49 -14.18
CA SER A 106 -14.97 1.48 -13.97
C SER A 106 -14.92 1.07 -12.50
N THR A 107 -15.89 0.26 -12.08
CA THR A 107 -15.66 -0.61 -10.92
C THR A 107 -14.35 -1.34 -11.17
N CYS A 108 -13.34 -1.14 -10.32
CA CYS A 108 -12.09 -1.90 -10.41
C CYS A 108 -12.44 -3.37 -10.14
N LYS A 109 -12.73 -4.11 -11.21
CA LYS A 109 -13.01 -5.53 -11.14
C LYS A 109 -11.66 -6.19 -10.97
N VAL A 110 -11.43 -6.78 -9.80
CA VAL A 110 -10.21 -7.54 -9.43
C VAL A 110 -9.80 -8.57 -10.50
N LYS A 111 -10.73 -8.98 -11.37
CA LYS A 111 -10.45 -9.85 -12.53
C LYS A 111 -9.54 -9.20 -13.59
N ASP A 112 -9.62 -7.88 -13.78
CA ASP A 112 -8.85 -7.17 -14.81
C ASP A 112 -7.45 -6.78 -14.32
N VAL A 113 -7.27 -6.64 -12.99
CA VAL A 113 -5.94 -6.44 -12.36
C VAL A 113 -5.04 -7.66 -12.55
N LYS A 114 -5.62 -8.87 -12.66
CA LYS A 114 -4.85 -10.09 -12.99
C LYS A 114 -4.19 -10.03 -14.36
N GLN A 115 -4.73 -9.23 -15.28
CA GLN A 115 -4.18 -9.07 -16.63
C GLN A 115 -2.94 -8.17 -16.66
N SER A 116 -2.77 -7.31 -15.64
CA SER A 116 -1.58 -6.45 -15.46
C SER A 116 -0.43 -7.12 -14.71
N PHE A 117 -0.59 -8.37 -14.26
CA PHE A 117 0.55 -9.19 -13.82
C PHE A 117 1.26 -9.71 -15.06
N GLU A 118 2.03 -8.85 -15.72
CA GLU A 118 3.07 -9.36 -16.61
C GLU A 118 3.97 -10.27 -15.78
N THR A 119 4.17 -11.49 -16.27
CA THR A 119 4.96 -12.51 -15.59
C THR A 119 6.42 -12.09 -15.66
N ASP A 120 6.91 -11.46 -14.60
CA ASP A 120 8.33 -11.17 -14.43
C ASP A 120 9.13 -12.48 -14.57
N LYS A 121 10.23 -12.42 -15.34
CA LYS A 121 11.07 -13.60 -15.64
C LYS A 121 11.66 -14.20 -14.36
N ASP A 122 11.82 -13.40 -13.31
CA ASP A 122 12.34 -13.84 -12.01
C ASP A 122 11.32 -14.66 -11.19
N LEU A 123 10.01 -14.36 -11.30
CA LEU A 123 8.96 -15.20 -10.70
C LEU A 123 8.86 -16.56 -11.39
N ASN A 124 9.10 -16.62 -12.71
CA ASN A 124 9.13 -17.87 -13.45
C ASN A 124 10.30 -18.76 -12.99
N LEU A 125 11.46 -18.17 -12.70
CA LEU A 125 12.63 -18.91 -12.19
C LEU A 125 12.39 -19.45 -10.78
N MET A 126 11.83 -18.65 -9.86
CA MET A 126 11.49 -19.11 -8.51
C MET A 126 10.45 -20.23 -8.52
N ASN A 127 9.42 -20.12 -9.36
CA ASN A 127 8.38 -21.15 -9.46
C ASN A 127 8.94 -22.47 -10.03
N MET A 128 9.81 -22.39 -11.05
CA MET A 128 10.51 -23.58 -11.58
C MET A 128 11.42 -24.23 -10.53
N PHE A 129 12.15 -23.42 -9.75
CA PHE A 129 12.99 -23.93 -8.67
C PHE A 129 12.18 -24.64 -7.59
N LEU A 130 11.02 -24.11 -7.21
CA LEU A 130 10.10 -24.76 -6.26
C LEU A 130 9.58 -26.10 -6.76
N ILE A 131 9.22 -26.20 -8.05
CA ILE A 131 8.78 -27.47 -8.66
C ILE A 131 9.92 -28.49 -8.63
N PHE A 132 11.15 -28.07 -9.00
CA PHE A 132 12.33 -28.92 -8.95
C PHE A 132 12.63 -29.44 -7.54
N LEU A 133 12.59 -28.55 -6.53
CA LEU A 133 12.77 -28.92 -5.13
C LEU A 133 11.73 -29.95 -4.65
N ARG A 134 10.46 -29.81 -5.05
CA ARG A 134 9.40 -30.78 -4.72
C ARG A 134 9.67 -32.17 -5.31
N VAL A 135 10.18 -32.23 -6.54
CA VAL A 135 10.55 -33.49 -7.20
C VAL A 135 11.72 -34.15 -6.49
N ILE A 136 12.76 -33.39 -6.12
CA ILE A 136 13.89 -33.91 -5.34
C ILE A 136 13.40 -34.44 -4.00
N PHE A 137 12.62 -33.65 -3.26
CA PHE A 137 12.11 -34.03 -1.95
C PHE A 137 11.31 -35.35 -2.00
N LEU A 138 10.41 -35.51 -2.99
CA LEU A 138 9.64 -36.73 -3.15
C LEU A 138 10.52 -37.94 -3.48
N LYS A 139 11.53 -37.76 -4.34
CA LYS A 139 12.50 -38.83 -4.65
C LYS A 139 13.33 -39.21 -3.42
N THR A 140 13.82 -38.24 -2.67
CA THR A 140 14.62 -38.49 -1.46
C THR A 140 13.78 -39.16 -0.37
N ALA A 141 12.55 -38.72 -0.14
CA ALA A 141 11.63 -39.35 0.81
C ALA A 141 11.30 -40.79 0.40
N GLY A 142 11.01 -41.03 -0.89
CA GLY A 142 10.76 -42.37 -1.42
C GLY A 142 11.96 -43.31 -1.29
N PHE A 143 13.16 -42.81 -1.60
CA PHE A 143 14.40 -43.59 -1.47
C PHE A 143 14.72 -43.91 -0.01
N ASN A 144 14.60 -42.92 0.89
CA ASN A 144 14.80 -43.13 2.33
C ASN A 144 13.81 -44.15 2.87
N LEU A 145 12.52 -44.07 2.51
CA LEU A 145 11.50 -45.02 2.95
C LEU A 145 11.77 -46.44 2.41
N LEU A 146 12.18 -46.57 1.14
CA LEU A 146 12.54 -47.86 0.56
C LEU A 146 13.79 -48.47 1.22
N MET A 147 14.80 -47.65 1.53
CA MET A 147 15.99 -48.11 2.26
C MET A 147 15.66 -48.57 3.68
N THR A 148 14.83 -47.82 4.41
CA THR A 148 14.38 -48.24 5.75
C THR A 148 13.58 -49.54 5.70
N LEU A 149 12.66 -49.69 4.74
CA LEU A 149 11.90 -50.94 4.57
C LEU A 149 12.80 -52.14 4.23
N ARG A 150 13.79 -51.95 3.35
CA ARG A 150 14.77 -53.01 3.03
C ARG A 150 15.61 -53.41 4.23
N LEU A 151 16.04 -52.46 5.06
CA LEU A 151 16.79 -52.75 6.29
C LEU A 151 15.94 -53.43 7.36
N TRP A 152 14.62 -53.21 7.36
CA TRP A 152 13.70 -53.84 8.29
C TRP A 152 13.15 -55.19 7.81
N SER A 153 13.27 -55.47 6.51
CA SER A 153 12.86 -56.73 5.88
C SER A 153 13.93 -57.83 5.99
N ASN A 154 15.07 -57.57 6.64
CA ASN A 154 16.19 -58.51 6.82
C ASN A 154 16.42 -58.77 8.30
#